data_AF-A0A6B0ZED3-F1
#
_entry.id   AF-A0A6B0ZED3-F1
#
_cell.length_a   1.000
_cell.length_b   1.000
_cell.length_c   1.000
_cell.angle_alpha   90.00
_cell.angle_beta   90.00
_cell.angle_gamma   90.00
#
_symmetry.space_group_name_H-M   'P 1'
#
loop_
_entity.id
_entity.type
_entity.pdbx_description
1 polymer ?
#
loop_
_entity_poly.entity_id
_entity_poly.type
_entity_poly.pdbx_seq_one_letter_code
_entity_poly.pdbx_strand_id
1 'polypeptide(L)'
;MNRSITTLGLATCIIVLGACTTAREVQYTQVGLQRAEAEIAPESLLNVGIMVFDAGLPEGASDQELNERFIFPEIRRAEARYMPYHLKSTLETTGYWGAVSVLPEYSPVADVVISGRIEESDGYSAQLRVGAWDSSGRRWFEKNYEMLVSEQAYIRDTGPGQDPYQNIYNQIANDLLQARAQLSSGDMQRVREISDLRYGQSLVPQAFSGYLEETGKGQYEVRRLPAADEPMVSRMREVREREYALIDAVNEHYANLYYGLDRPYTDWRRMAREGRLSYEEMRRSANTRMLLGILGILGAVAYEASGGDNMGVTGTMIQGGFMGIQGSLGRREEARMHLESLREVGESFDAEAEPMVVELEGQTRRLTGSAEERFREWRRLLREIYARETGDLAAPGVQEPEGTSLSRP
;
A
#
# COMPACT_ATOMS: atom_id res chain seq x y z
N MET A 1 -70.66 40.83 -50.93
CA MET A 1 -70.58 41.09 -49.47
C MET A 1 -69.58 40.12 -48.88
N ASN A 2 -68.57 40.69 -48.21
CA ASN A 2 -67.40 40.02 -47.65
C ASN A 2 -67.69 39.02 -46.52
N ARG A 3 -66.76 38.07 -46.38
CA ARG A 3 -66.15 37.48 -45.16
C ARG A 3 -66.23 35.96 -45.15
N SER A 4 -65.27 35.18 -44.69
CA SER A 4 -63.83 35.34 -44.40
C SER A 4 -63.38 33.90 -44.15
N ILE A 5 -62.32 33.46 -44.82
CA ILE A 5 -61.68 32.16 -44.60
C ILE A 5 -60.91 32.23 -43.29
N THR A 6 -61.31 31.44 -42.29
CA THR A 6 -60.52 31.21 -41.06
C THR A 6 -59.87 29.83 -41.14
N THR A 7 -58.64 29.81 -41.66
CA THR A 7 -57.67 28.74 -41.49
C THR A 7 -57.24 28.70 -40.02
N LEU A 8 -57.63 27.66 -39.29
CA LEU A 8 -57.13 27.38 -37.94
C LEU A 8 -55.89 26.49 -38.07
N GLY A 9 -54.71 27.06 -37.82
CA GLY A 9 -53.42 26.38 -37.91
C GLY A 9 -53.22 25.39 -36.76
N LEU A 10 -52.89 24.15 -37.10
CA LEU A 10 -52.41 23.13 -36.18
C LEU A 10 -50.90 23.37 -35.96
N ALA A 11 -50.53 24.13 -34.93
CA ALA A 11 -49.14 24.30 -34.53
C ALA A 11 -48.75 23.17 -33.58
N THR A 12 -48.19 22.08 -34.12
CA THR A 12 -47.57 21.00 -33.35
C THR A 12 -46.23 21.49 -32.81
N CYS A 13 -46.19 21.90 -31.54
CA CYS A 13 -44.95 22.17 -30.81
C CYS A 13 -44.21 20.85 -30.53
N ILE A 14 -43.22 20.51 -31.35
CA ILE A 14 -42.23 19.48 -31.05
C ILE A 14 -41.20 20.12 -30.10
N ILE A 15 -41.36 19.89 -28.80
CA ILE A 15 -40.35 20.24 -27.80
C ILE A 15 -39.27 19.16 -27.84
N VAL A 16 -38.19 19.41 -28.55
CA VAL A 16 -36.96 18.60 -28.46
C VAL A 16 -36.27 18.99 -27.16
N LEU A 17 -36.55 18.27 -26.07
CA LEU A 17 -35.69 18.31 -24.88
C LEU A 17 -34.37 17.62 -25.25
N GLY A 18 -33.41 18.41 -25.73
CA GLY A 18 -32.02 17.99 -25.82
C GLY A 18 -31.49 17.76 -24.40
N ALA A 19 -31.54 16.52 -23.93
CA ALA A 19 -30.79 16.10 -22.77
C ALA A 19 -29.30 16.18 -23.16
N CYS A 20 -28.66 17.31 -22.88
CA CYS A 20 -27.21 17.38 -22.83
C CYS A 20 -26.75 16.51 -21.66
N THR A 21 -26.53 15.22 -21.92
CA THR A 21 -25.73 14.36 -21.06
C THR A 21 -24.31 14.88 -21.15
N THR A 22 -23.94 15.83 -20.30
CA THR A 22 -22.54 16.20 -20.11
C THR A 22 -21.86 15.02 -19.44
N ALA A 23 -21.33 14.10 -20.25
CA ALA A 23 -20.36 13.12 -19.77
C ALA A 23 -19.24 13.93 -19.11
N ARG A 24 -19.13 13.83 -17.78
CA ARG A 24 -18.15 14.56 -17.00
C ARG A 24 -16.80 13.92 -17.29
N GLU A 25 -16.11 14.41 -18.30
CA GLU A 25 -14.77 13.96 -18.64
C GLU A 25 -13.85 14.29 -17.48
N VAL A 26 -13.42 13.27 -16.74
CA VAL A 26 -12.45 13.40 -15.66
C VAL A 26 -11.12 13.74 -16.31
N GLN A 27 -10.79 15.03 -16.40
CA GLN A 27 -9.49 15.49 -16.86
C GLN A 27 -8.50 15.36 -15.72
N TYR A 28 -7.46 14.56 -15.92
CA TYR A 28 -6.29 14.53 -15.05
C TYR A 28 -5.02 14.63 -15.88
N THR A 29 -4.04 15.39 -15.38
CA THR A 29 -2.73 15.50 -16.03
C THR A 29 -1.95 14.22 -15.77
N GLN A 30 -1.46 13.57 -16.83
CA GLN A 30 -0.54 12.44 -16.68
C GLN A 30 0.77 12.93 -16.07
N VAL A 31 1.23 12.27 -15.00
CA VAL A 31 2.51 12.59 -14.37
C VAL A 31 3.57 11.67 -14.96
N GLY A 32 4.55 12.24 -15.66
CA GLY A 32 5.68 11.48 -16.19
C GLY A 32 6.61 10.99 -15.07
N LEU A 33 7.07 9.74 -15.17
CA LEU A 33 8.07 9.19 -14.26
C LEU A 33 9.48 9.63 -14.69
N GLN A 34 10.24 10.22 -13.77
CA GLN A 34 11.64 10.60 -14.00
C GLN A 34 12.54 9.37 -13.88
N ARG A 35 13.37 9.12 -14.89
CA ARG A 35 14.29 7.99 -14.95
C ARG A 35 15.71 8.46 -15.18
N ALA A 36 16.67 7.74 -14.61
CA ALA A 36 18.07 8.00 -14.82
C ALA A 36 18.43 7.83 -16.31
N GLU A 37 19.07 8.85 -16.89
CA GLU A 37 19.54 8.81 -18.28
C GLU A 37 20.87 8.04 -18.41
N ALA A 38 21.56 7.84 -17.29
CA ALA A 38 22.82 7.12 -17.19
C ALA A 38 22.87 6.33 -15.88
N GLU A 39 23.73 5.31 -15.85
CA GLU A 39 23.98 4.52 -14.65
C GLU A 39 24.52 5.41 -13.51
N ILE A 40 23.91 5.27 -12.33
CA ILE A 40 24.31 6.01 -11.13
C ILE A 40 25.40 5.22 -10.42
N ALA A 41 26.47 5.92 -10.03
CA ALA A 41 27.59 5.29 -9.32
C ALA A 41 27.09 4.59 -8.03
N PRO A 42 27.55 3.36 -7.71
CA PRO A 42 27.04 2.59 -6.56
C PRO A 42 27.12 3.34 -5.22
N GLU A 43 28.17 4.13 -5.01
CA GLU A 43 28.36 4.98 -3.82
C GLU A 43 27.39 6.17 -3.75
N SER A 44 26.58 6.40 -4.77
CA SER A 44 25.51 7.41 -4.77
C SER A 44 24.12 6.78 -4.60
N LEU A 45 24.03 5.45 -4.52
CA LEU A 45 22.77 4.75 -4.30
C LEU A 45 22.42 4.72 -2.80
N LEU A 46 21.12 4.76 -2.53
CA LEU A 46 20.53 4.56 -1.21
C LEU A 46 19.50 3.44 -1.34
N ASN A 47 19.52 2.50 -0.39
CA ASN A 47 18.56 1.42 -0.29
C ASN A 47 17.23 1.94 0.29
N VAL A 48 16.12 1.58 -0.33
CA VAL A 48 14.79 2.06 0.04
C VAL A 48 13.94 0.91 0.59
N GLY A 49 13.45 1.08 1.81
CA GLY A 49 12.48 0.19 2.43
C GLY A 49 11.07 0.79 2.39
N ILE A 50 10.11 0.09 1.82
CA ILE A 50 8.71 0.54 1.75
C ILE A 50 7.90 -0.29 2.73
N MET A 51 7.44 0.32 3.80
CA MET A 51 6.58 -0.35 4.77
C MET A 51 5.28 -0.81 4.12
N VAL A 52 4.74 -1.95 4.57
CA VAL A 52 3.31 -2.26 4.37
C VAL A 52 2.49 -1.05 4.85
N PHE A 53 1.54 -0.60 4.03
CA PHE A 53 0.78 0.60 4.34
C PHE A 53 -0.27 0.34 5.43
N ASP A 54 -0.62 1.38 6.18
CA ASP A 54 -1.80 1.35 7.02
C ASP A 54 -3.06 1.34 6.13
N ALA A 55 -3.90 0.34 6.31
CA ALA A 55 -5.16 0.18 5.60
C ALA A 55 -6.13 1.37 5.83
N GLY A 56 -5.95 2.15 6.89
CA GLY A 56 -6.77 3.33 7.16
C GLY A 56 -8.21 3.00 7.56
N LEU A 57 -8.43 1.79 8.10
CA LEU A 57 -9.74 1.34 8.55
C LEU A 57 -10.19 2.18 9.77
N PRO A 58 -11.41 2.74 9.75
CA PRO A 58 -11.94 3.49 10.89
C PRO A 58 -12.25 2.54 12.04
N GLU A 59 -11.72 2.83 13.23
CA GLU A 59 -11.97 2.05 14.43
C GLU A 59 -13.43 2.22 14.91
N GLY A 60 -14.08 1.10 15.25
CA GLY A 60 -15.44 1.11 15.80
C GLY A 60 -16.56 1.49 14.83
N ALA A 61 -16.26 1.64 13.53
CA ALA A 61 -17.27 1.89 12.52
C ALA A 61 -18.16 0.66 12.30
N SER A 62 -19.47 0.90 12.19
CA SER A 62 -20.44 -0.12 11.79
C SER A 62 -20.30 -0.49 10.31
N ASP A 63 -20.78 -1.69 9.95
CA ASP A 63 -20.81 -2.14 8.55
C ASP A 63 -21.55 -1.16 7.63
N GLN A 64 -22.58 -0.48 8.16
CA GLN A 64 -23.30 0.55 7.41
C GLN A 64 -22.39 1.75 7.10
N GLU A 65 -21.66 2.27 8.09
CA GLU A 65 -20.76 3.41 7.92
C GLU A 65 -19.60 3.08 6.97
N LEU A 66 -19.08 1.86 7.04
CA LEU A 66 -18.04 1.37 6.12
C LEU A 66 -18.56 1.33 4.68
N ASN A 67 -19.75 0.76 4.45
CA ASN A 67 -20.36 0.68 3.13
C ASN A 67 -20.69 2.07 2.55
N GLU A 68 -21.23 2.99 3.36
CA GLU A 68 -21.51 4.36 2.92
C GLU A 68 -20.25 5.13 2.49
N ARG A 69 -19.09 4.75 3.04
CA ARG A 69 -17.77 5.26 2.68
C ARG A 69 -17.03 4.43 1.63
N PHE A 70 -17.66 3.37 1.09
CA PHE A 70 -17.05 2.43 0.16
C PHE A 70 -15.75 1.79 0.69
N ILE A 71 -15.69 1.56 2.01
CA ILE A 71 -14.57 0.91 2.67
C ILE A 71 -14.93 -0.55 2.88
N PHE A 72 -14.19 -1.43 2.21
CA PHE A 72 -14.30 -2.87 2.36
C PHE A 72 -13.05 -3.37 3.06
N PRO A 73 -13.13 -3.76 4.35
CA PRO A 73 -11.94 -4.03 5.16
C PRO A 73 -10.94 -5.00 4.54
N GLU A 74 -11.44 -6.07 3.92
CA GLU A 74 -10.60 -7.15 3.42
C GLU A 74 -9.84 -6.72 2.16
N ILE A 75 -10.51 -5.96 1.30
CA ILE A 75 -9.89 -5.33 0.15
C ILE A 75 -8.86 -4.31 0.60
N ARG A 76 -9.20 -3.48 1.58
CA ARG A 76 -8.29 -2.43 2.04
C ARG A 76 -7.02 -3.00 2.68
N ARG A 77 -7.10 -4.18 3.33
CA ARG A 77 -5.92 -4.94 3.80
C ARG A 77 -5.09 -5.51 2.65
N ALA A 78 -5.72 -5.96 1.56
CA ALA A 78 -5.01 -6.37 0.35
C ALA A 78 -4.31 -5.19 -0.33
N GLU A 79 -5.01 -4.05 -0.48
CA GLU A 79 -4.46 -2.79 -1.00
C GLU A 79 -3.23 -2.33 -0.22
N ALA A 80 -3.27 -2.44 1.11
CA ALA A 80 -2.16 -2.11 2.00
C ALA A 80 -0.87 -2.90 1.71
N ARG A 81 -0.96 -4.06 1.05
CA ARG A 81 0.19 -4.89 0.64
C ARG A 81 0.50 -4.73 -0.86
N TYR A 82 -0.51 -4.58 -1.70
CA TYR A 82 -0.37 -4.39 -3.14
C TYR A 82 0.31 -3.04 -3.49
N MET A 83 -0.16 -1.93 -2.89
CA MET A 83 0.31 -0.58 -3.23
C MET A 83 1.80 -0.36 -2.91
N PRO A 84 2.35 -0.81 -1.76
CA PRO A 84 3.80 -0.77 -1.52
C PRO A 84 4.61 -1.51 -2.58
N TYR A 85 4.16 -2.68 -3.03
CA TYR A 85 4.87 -3.46 -4.04
C TYR A 85 4.82 -2.79 -5.42
N HIS A 86 3.68 -2.19 -5.77
CA HIS A 86 3.59 -1.38 -6.98
C HIS A 86 4.51 -0.14 -6.93
N LEU A 87 4.61 0.51 -5.77
CA LEU A 87 5.55 1.61 -5.55
C LEU A 87 7.01 1.14 -5.65
N LYS A 88 7.35 -0.03 -5.08
CA LYS A 88 8.66 -0.68 -5.24
C LYS A 88 9.00 -0.83 -6.72
N SER A 89 8.11 -1.47 -7.47
CA SER A 89 8.29 -1.69 -8.92
C SER A 89 8.48 -0.36 -9.67
N THR A 90 7.71 0.67 -9.30
CA THR A 90 7.84 2.01 -9.88
C THR A 90 9.23 2.61 -9.59
N LEU A 91 9.70 2.57 -8.34
CA LEU A 91 11.00 3.10 -7.93
C LEU A 91 12.16 2.36 -8.60
N GLU A 92 12.10 1.03 -8.70
CA GLU A 92 13.11 0.22 -9.40
C GLU A 92 13.26 0.66 -10.85
N THR A 93 12.16 0.94 -11.55
CA THR A 93 12.22 1.41 -12.95
C THR A 93 12.83 2.81 -13.14
N THR A 94 13.06 3.56 -12.05
CA THR A 94 13.68 4.89 -12.13
C THR A 94 15.20 4.83 -12.24
N GLY A 95 15.85 3.76 -11.75
CA GLY A 95 17.30 3.59 -11.79
C GLY A 95 18.10 4.53 -10.85
N TYR A 96 17.46 5.22 -9.90
CA TYR A 96 18.14 6.13 -8.96
C TYR A 96 18.50 5.52 -7.60
N TRP A 97 18.01 4.32 -7.31
CA TRP A 97 18.04 3.70 -5.98
C TRP A 97 18.87 2.43 -5.98
N GLY A 98 19.34 2.04 -4.80
CA GLY A 98 19.95 0.72 -4.60
C GLY A 98 18.87 -0.36 -4.55
N ALA A 99 18.96 -1.25 -3.57
CA ALA A 99 17.89 -2.20 -3.32
C ALA A 99 16.60 -1.46 -2.92
N VAL A 100 15.47 -1.81 -3.53
CA VAL A 100 14.14 -1.33 -3.14
C VAL A 100 13.32 -2.53 -2.71
N SER A 101 12.83 -2.53 -1.48
CA SER A 101 12.16 -3.71 -0.92
C SER A 101 10.92 -3.31 -0.12
N VAL A 102 9.87 -4.13 -0.18
CA VAL A 102 8.74 -4.03 0.75
C VAL A 102 9.17 -4.63 2.09
N LEU A 103 8.91 -3.90 3.17
CA LEU A 103 9.26 -4.28 4.53
C LEU A 103 7.98 -4.58 5.32
N PRO A 104 7.82 -5.81 5.85
CA PRO A 104 6.70 -6.15 6.73
C PRO A 104 6.81 -5.43 8.08
N GLU A 105 8.03 -5.13 8.53
CA GLU A 105 8.32 -4.36 9.74
C GLU A 105 9.55 -3.47 9.50
N TYR A 106 9.65 -2.39 10.28
CA TYR A 106 10.80 -1.49 10.23
C TYR A 106 12.10 -2.25 10.47
N SER A 107 13.06 -2.05 9.57
CA SER A 107 14.43 -2.53 9.73
C SER A 107 15.45 -1.44 9.41
N PRO A 108 16.52 -1.27 10.23
CA PRO A 108 17.58 -0.31 9.97
C PRO A 108 18.42 -0.61 8.71
N VAL A 109 18.20 -1.74 8.03
CA VAL A 109 18.93 -2.10 6.80
C VAL A 109 18.66 -1.14 5.64
N ALA A 110 17.49 -0.49 5.63
CA ALA A 110 17.14 0.52 4.63
C ALA A 110 17.75 1.88 5.00
N ASP A 111 18.31 2.56 4.01
CA ASP A 111 18.83 3.91 4.15
C ASP A 111 17.72 4.95 4.21
N VAL A 112 16.63 4.68 3.48
CA VAL A 112 15.42 5.52 3.42
C VAL A 112 14.21 4.62 3.61
N VAL A 113 13.34 4.98 4.54
CA VAL A 113 12.08 4.27 4.79
C VAL A 113 10.91 5.11 4.32
N ILE A 114 10.03 4.50 3.54
CA ILE A 114 8.74 5.04 3.11
C ILE A 114 7.65 4.37 3.92
N SER A 115 6.74 5.15 4.49
CA SER A 115 5.51 4.64 5.09
C SER A 115 4.30 5.34 4.46
N GLY A 116 3.15 4.66 4.50
CA GLY A 116 1.93 5.18 3.91
C GLY A 116 0.68 4.74 4.65
N ARG A 117 -0.39 5.51 4.48
CA ARG A 117 -1.75 5.20 4.91
C ARG A 117 -2.73 5.45 3.78
N ILE A 118 -3.63 4.50 3.56
CA ILE A 118 -4.69 4.61 2.56
C ILE A 118 -5.84 5.42 3.17
N GLU A 119 -6.02 6.65 2.69
CA GLU A 119 -7.13 7.52 3.12
C GLU A 119 -8.40 7.21 2.32
N GLU A 120 -8.26 7.02 1.01
CA GLU A 120 -9.35 6.71 0.08
C GLU A 120 -8.86 5.76 -1.03
N SER A 121 -9.68 4.77 -1.35
CA SER A 121 -9.53 3.92 -2.55
C SER A 121 -10.90 3.31 -2.80
N ASP A 122 -11.63 3.89 -3.77
CA ASP A 122 -12.98 3.45 -4.14
C ASP A 122 -13.11 3.20 -5.65
N GLY A 123 -11.98 3.16 -6.37
CA GLY A 123 -11.90 3.00 -7.82
C GLY A 123 -12.20 4.28 -8.61
N TYR A 124 -12.89 5.27 -8.02
CA TYR A 124 -13.14 6.58 -8.62
C TYR A 124 -12.16 7.63 -8.12
N SER A 125 -11.84 7.60 -6.83
CA SER A 125 -10.90 8.45 -6.12
C SER A 125 -9.88 7.56 -5.39
N ALA A 126 -8.64 8.02 -5.37
CA ALA A 126 -7.57 7.42 -4.58
C ALA A 126 -6.84 8.52 -3.82
N GLN A 127 -6.60 8.29 -2.53
CA GLN A 127 -5.84 9.19 -1.67
C GLN A 127 -4.91 8.42 -0.74
N LEU A 128 -3.61 8.71 -0.82
CA LEU A 128 -2.58 8.12 0.03
C LEU A 128 -1.85 9.23 0.81
N ARG A 129 -1.76 9.07 2.13
CA ARG A 129 -0.81 9.84 2.94
C ARG A 129 0.50 9.09 2.96
N VAL A 130 1.58 9.66 2.43
CA VAL A 130 2.88 9.00 2.35
C VAL A 130 3.96 9.90 2.92
N GLY A 131 4.86 9.32 3.69
CA GLY A 131 6.05 9.98 4.21
C GLY A 131 7.32 9.19 3.93
N ALA A 132 8.44 9.90 3.90
CA ALA A 132 9.77 9.33 3.74
C ALA A 132 10.75 9.91 4.76
N TRP A 133 11.57 9.06 5.35
CA TRP A 133 12.59 9.42 6.33
C TRP A 133 13.89 8.68 6.01
N ASP A 134 15.03 9.34 6.13
CA ASP A 134 16.31 8.65 6.05
C ASP A 134 16.73 8.04 7.42
N SER A 135 17.79 7.25 7.39
CA SER A 135 18.37 6.59 8.55
C SER A 135 18.80 7.56 9.67
N SER A 136 19.04 8.85 9.39
CA SER A 136 19.32 9.86 10.41
C SER A 136 18.08 10.31 11.18
N GLY A 137 16.88 9.86 10.78
CA GLY A 137 15.61 10.33 11.32
C GLY A 137 15.14 11.63 10.68
N ARG A 138 15.85 12.15 9.67
CA ARG A 138 15.43 13.33 8.92
C ARG A 138 14.26 12.97 8.02
N ARG A 139 13.13 13.66 8.22
CA ARG A 139 11.98 13.58 7.32
C ARG A 139 12.30 14.29 6.00
N TRP A 140 12.15 13.58 4.89
CA TRP A 140 12.28 14.12 3.54
C TRP A 140 10.98 14.82 3.12
N PHE A 141 9.85 14.13 3.30
CA PHE A 141 8.53 14.71 3.10
C PHE A 141 7.47 13.88 3.83
N GLU A 142 6.28 14.47 3.96
CA GLU A 142 5.04 13.80 4.34
C GLU A 142 3.90 14.56 3.65
N LYS A 143 3.22 13.90 2.73
CA LYS A 143 2.26 14.53 1.81
C LYS A 143 1.03 13.64 1.61
N ASN A 144 -0.09 14.27 1.26
CA ASN A 144 -1.26 13.57 0.75
C ASN A 144 -1.22 13.62 -0.78
N TYR A 145 -1.25 12.46 -1.41
CA TYR A 145 -1.35 12.28 -2.85
C TYR A 145 -2.78 11.89 -3.18
N GLU A 146 -3.41 12.60 -4.11
CA GLU A 146 -4.79 12.37 -4.49
C GLU A 146 -4.94 12.33 -6.02
N MET A 147 -5.88 11.52 -6.50
CA MET A 147 -6.29 11.56 -7.90
C MET A 147 -7.72 11.07 -8.09
N LEU A 148 -8.35 11.59 -9.15
CA LEU A 148 -9.57 11.02 -9.70
C LEU A 148 -9.21 10.11 -10.88
N VAL A 149 -9.96 9.03 -11.03
CA VAL A 149 -9.70 7.97 -11.99
C VAL A 149 -10.80 7.94 -13.05
N SER A 150 -10.39 8.13 -14.31
CA SER A 150 -11.32 8.03 -15.43
C SER A 150 -11.67 6.57 -15.70
N GLU A 151 -12.81 6.35 -16.37
CA GLU A 151 -13.21 5.00 -16.82
C GLU A 151 -12.19 4.39 -17.78
N GLN A 152 -11.56 5.23 -18.63
CA GLN A 152 -10.58 4.79 -19.61
C GLN A 152 -9.34 4.15 -18.96
N ALA A 153 -9.02 4.49 -17.72
CA ALA A 153 -7.92 3.88 -16.98
C ALA A 153 -8.14 2.38 -16.72
N TYR A 154 -9.39 1.90 -16.75
CA TYR A 154 -9.75 0.49 -16.57
C TYR A 154 -10.06 -0.25 -17.87
N ILE A 155 -10.31 0.47 -18.97
CA ILE A 155 -10.69 -0.10 -20.27
C ILE A 155 -9.48 -0.36 -21.16
N ARG A 156 -8.46 0.50 -21.08
CA ARG A 156 -7.20 0.21 -21.77
C ARG A 156 -6.67 -1.08 -21.14
N ASP A 157 -6.39 -2.07 -21.98
CA ASP A 157 -5.56 -3.22 -21.58
C ASP A 157 -4.19 -2.63 -21.25
N THR A 158 -4.09 -2.14 -20.02
CA THR A 158 -2.90 -1.59 -19.44
C THR A 158 -2.01 -2.80 -19.23
N GLY A 159 -1.13 -3.05 -20.20
CA GLY A 159 -0.17 -4.13 -20.11
C GLY A 159 0.59 -4.10 -18.77
N PRO A 160 1.28 -5.19 -18.42
CA PRO A 160 1.93 -5.34 -17.12
C PRO A 160 2.71 -4.08 -16.71
N GLY A 161 2.39 -3.51 -15.54
CA GLY A 161 3.05 -2.33 -15.00
C GLY A 161 2.39 -0.98 -15.31
N GLN A 162 1.16 -0.94 -15.85
CA GLN A 162 0.36 0.28 -15.90
C GLN A 162 -0.85 0.18 -14.97
N ASP A 163 -0.78 0.81 -13.81
CA ASP A 163 -1.88 0.79 -12.83
C ASP A 163 -2.82 2.00 -13.06
N PRO A 164 -4.15 1.86 -12.87
CA PRO A 164 -5.09 2.98 -12.88
C PRO A 164 -4.69 4.14 -11.95
N TYR A 165 -3.93 3.87 -10.88
CA TYR A 165 -3.42 4.84 -9.93
C TYR A 165 -1.97 5.28 -10.20
N GLN A 166 -1.40 4.98 -11.39
CA GLN A 166 0.02 5.21 -11.73
C GLN A 166 0.52 6.62 -11.38
N ASN A 167 -0.33 7.63 -11.56
CA ASN A 167 0.01 9.02 -11.28
C ASN A 167 0.40 9.26 -9.81
N ILE A 168 -0.21 8.57 -8.84
CA ILE A 168 0.17 8.71 -7.43
C ILE A 168 1.59 8.16 -7.22
N TYR A 169 1.89 6.98 -7.75
CA TYR A 169 3.21 6.36 -7.60
C TYR A 169 4.31 7.18 -8.29
N ASN A 170 4.02 7.73 -9.47
CA ASN A 170 4.95 8.62 -10.18
C ASN A 170 5.22 9.91 -9.38
N GLN A 171 4.20 10.48 -8.72
CA GLN A 171 4.38 11.65 -7.87
C GLN A 171 5.25 11.33 -6.64
N ILE A 172 4.99 10.22 -5.97
CA ILE A 172 5.80 9.76 -4.82
C ILE A 172 7.25 9.55 -5.24
N ALA A 173 7.49 8.85 -6.36
CA ALA A 173 8.83 8.59 -6.89
C ALA A 173 9.58 9.88 -7.25
N ASN A 174 8.91 10.82 -7.91
CA ASN A 174 9.51 12.10 -8.28
C ASN A 174 9.81 12.99 -7.07
N ASP A 175 8.96 12.98 -6.04
CA ASP A 175 9.20 13.70 -4.78
C ASP A 175 10.38 13.11 -4.00
N LEU A 176 10.48 11.78 -3.97
CA LEU A 176 11.62 11.08 -3.36
C LEU A 176 12.93 11.43 -4.08
N LEU A 177 12.91 11.46 -5.42
CA LEU A 177 14.04 11.91 -6.22
C LEU A 177 14.41 13.37 -5.95
N GLN A 178 13.41 14.26 -5.84
CA GLN A 178 13.63 15.66 -5.51
C GLN A 178 14.30 15.83 -4.14
N ALA A 179 13.88 15.06 -3.14
CA ALA A 179 14.50 15.08 -1.81
C ALA A 179 15.95 14.57 -1.87
N ARG A 180 16.21 13.45 -2.56
CA ARG A 180 17.57 12.92 -2.77
C ARG A 180 18.47 13.93 -3.49
N ALA A 181 17.96 14.66 -4.49
CA ALA A 181 18.73 15.65 -5.25
C ALA A 181 19.23 16.83 -4.39
N GLN A 182 18.70 17.02 -3.19
CA GLN A 182 19.18 18.03 -2.23
C GLN A 182 20.38 17.54 -1.39
N LEU A 183 20.73 16.25 -1.46
CA LEU A 183 21.82 15.67 -0.70
C LEU A 183 23.13 15.75 -1.49
N SER A 184 24.21 16.17 -0.82
CA SER A 184 25.56 16.02 -1.36
C SER A 184 26.00 14.55 -1.31
N SER A 185 27.09 14.21 -2.01
CA SER A 185 27.72 12.89 -1.90
C SER A 185 28.10 12.54 -0.45
N GLY A 186 28.59 13.53 0.31
CA GLY A 186 28.90 13.37 1.73
C GLY A 186 27.66 13.13 2.60
N ASP A 187 26.53 13.76 2.28
CA ASP A 187 25.28 13.51 3.00
C ASP A 187 24.74 12.10 2.72
N MET A 188 24.79 11.65 1.47
CA MET A 188 24.40 10.28 1.10
C MET A 188 25.29 9.23 1.79
N GLN A 189 26.60 9.48 1.86
CA GLN A 189 27.51 8.62 2.61
C GLN A 189 27.16 8.58 4.11
N ARG A 190 26.89 9.75 4.72
CA ARG A 190 26.50 9.82 6.13
C ARG A 190 25.20 9.07 6.41
N VAL A 191 24.21 9.14 5.52
CA VAL A 191 22.97 8.37 5.64
C VAL A 191 23.27 6.86 5.69
N ARG A 192 24.12 6.35 4.80
CA ARG A 192 24.52 4.93 4.84
C ARG A 192 25.28 4.56 6.11
N GLU A 193 26.23 5.39 6.52
CA GLU A 193 26.98 5.17 7.77
C GLU A 193 26.06 5.12 9.00
N ILE A 194 25.05 5.99 9.05
CA ILE A 194 24.06 5.95 10.13
C ILE A 194 23.20 4.68 10.04
N SER A 195 22.80 4.23 8.84
CA SER A 195 22.09 2.96 8.66
C SER A 195 22.91 1.79 9.21
N ASP A 196 24.20 1.68 8.85
CA ASP A 196 25.13 0.67 9.36
C ASP A 196 25.20 0.68 10.90
N LEU A 197 25.36 1.87 11.50
CA LEU A 197 25.49 2.02 12.94
C LEU A 197 24.19 1.71 13.68
N ARG A 198 23.04 2.13 13.14
CA ARG A 198 21.72 1.79 13.69
C ARG A 198 21.45 0.30 13.61
N TYR A 199 21.89 -0.34 12.54
CA TYR A 199 21.81 -1.79 12.40
C TYR A 199 22.62 -2.49 13.49
N GLY A 200 23.89 -2.11 13.66
CA GLY A 200 24.75 -2.60 14.73
C GLY A 200 24.17 -2.37 16.13
N GLN A 201 23.62 -1.17 16.40
CA GLN A 201 22.96 -0.85 17.66
C GLN A 201 21.70 -1.70 17.89
N SER A 202 20.96 -2.06 16.83
CA SER A 202 19.80 -2.95 16.94
C SER A 202 20.19 -4.40 17.24
N LEU A 203 21.39 -4.83 16.83
CA LEU A 203 21.93 -6.15 17.13
C LEU A 203 22.54 -6.21 18.53
N VAL A 204 23.46 -5.30 18.85
CA VAL A 204 24.15 -5.22 20.14
C VAL A 204 24.27 -3.76 20.60
N PRO A 205 23.26 -3.26 21.33
CA PRO A 205 23.21 -1.87 21.78
C PRO A 205 24.47 -1.42 22.53
N GLN A 206 25.03 -2.29 23.39
CA GLN A 206 26.18 -1.95 24.24
C GLN A 206 27.45 -1.68 23.41
N ALA A 207 27.73 -2.51 22.40
CA ALA A 207 28.91 -2.39 21.55
C ALA A 207 28.85 -1.15 20.65
N PHE A 208 27.65 -0.69 20.29
CA PHE A 208 27.46 0.45 19.39
C PHE A 208 27.09 1.78 20.07
N SER A 209 26.86 1.75 21.38
CA SER A 209 26.49 2.93 22.20
C SER A 209 27.45 4.13 22.09
N GLY A 210 28.73 3.87 21.79
CA GLY A 210 29.77 4.90 21.64
C GLY A 210 29.96 5.41 20.22
N TYR A 211 29.26 4.89 19.21
CA TYR A 211 29.39 5.28 17.80
C TYR A 211 28.26 6.21 17.34
N LEU A 212 27.06 5.99 17.86
CA LEU A 212 25.85 6.71 17.46
C LEU A 212 25.12 7.23 18.70
N GLU A 213 24.68 8.48 18.64
CA GLU A 213 23.83 9.08 19.66
C GLU A 213 22.48 9.47 19.07
N GLU A 214 21.41 9.21 19.82
CA GLU A 214 20.11 9.80 19.55
C GLU A 214 20.03 11.18 20.22
N THR A 215 19.97 12.25 19.43
CA THR A 215 19.99 13.65 19.93
C THR A 215 18.62 14.14 20.42
N GLY A 216 17.63 13.25 20.42
CA GLY A 216 16.24 13.50 20.82
C GLY A 216 15.32 13.66 19.62
N LYS A 217 14.03 13.26 19.79
CA LYS A 217 13.01 13.22 18.73
C LYS A 217 13.34 12.23 17.58
N GLY A 218 14.05 11.14 17.86
CA GLY A 218 14.34 10.10 16.87
C GLY A 218 15.38 10.48 15.82
N GLN A 219 16.18 11.52 16.06
CA GLN A 219 17.30 11.91 15.19
C GLN A 219 18.62 11.33 15.69
N TYR A 220 19.47 10.92 14.77
CA TYR A 220 20.73 10.24 15.05
C TYR A 220 21.92 11.03 14.54
N GLU A 221 22.95 11.17 15.38
CA GLU A 221 24.22 11.77 15.03
C GLU A 221 25.38 10.79 15.25
N VAL A 222 26.32 10.79 14.29
CA VAL A 222 27.54 9.98 14.36
C VAL A 222 28.52 10.68 15.30
N ARG A 223 28.87 10.04 16.41
CA ARG A 223 29.90 10.53 17.33
C ARG A 223 31.31 10.18 16.83
N ARG A 224 31.48 8.95 16.37
CA ARG A 224 32.72 8.45 15.74
C ARG A 224 32.37 7.26 14.86
N LEU A 225 33.20 7.00 13.86
CA LEU A 225 33.09 5.80 13.05
C LEU A 225 33.99 4.69 13.63
N PRO A 226 33.54 3.42 13.65
CA PRO A 226 34.43 2.31 13.93
C PRO A 226 35.44 2.15 12.79
N ALA A 227 36.61 1.58 13.08
CA ALA A 227 37.55 1.23 12.01
C ALA A 227 36.94 0.12 11.13
N ALA A 228 37.18 0.20 9.81
CA ALA A 228 36.53 -0.67 8.84
C ALA A 228 36.88 -2.16 9.01
N ASP A 229 38.02 -2.45 9.64
CA ASP A 229 38.59 -3.76 9.93
C ASP A 229 38.27 -4.27 11.35
N GLU A 230 37.47 -3.54 12.14
CA GLU A 230 37.04 -4.03 13.45
C GLU A 230 36.27 -5.36 13.31
N PRO A 231 36.62 -6.42 14.05
CA PRO A 231 35.96 -7.72 13.94
C PRO A 231 34.45 -7.69 14.22
N MET A 232 33.99 -6.75 15.06
CA MET A 232 32.55 -6.58 15.34
C MET A 232 31.80 -5.98 14.13
N VAL A 233 32.43 -5.07 13.39
CA VAL A 233 31.83 -4.45 12.19
C VAL A 233 31.70 -5.49 11.08
N SER A 234 32.73 -6.31 10.87
CA SER A 234 32.70 -7.38 9.86
C SER A 234 31.56 -8.37 10.13
N ARG A 235 31.41 -8.83 11.38
CA ARG A 235 30.31 -9.72 11.78
C ARG A 235 28.93 -9.06 11.66
N MET A 236 28.82 -7.78 12.01
CA MET A 236 27.56 -7.04 11.86
C MET A 236 27.14 -6.99 10.39
N ARG A 237 28.09 -6.76 9.48
CA ARG A 237 27.84 -6.81 8.03
C ARG A 237 27.40 -8.20 7.57
N GLU A 238 28.04 -9.27 8.03
CA GLU A 238 27.62 -10.65 7.70
C GLU A 238 26.17 -10.93 8.14
N VAL A 239 25.78 -10.48 9.34
CA VAL A 239 24.39 -10.60 9.81
C VAL A 239 23.44 -9.75 8.98
N ARG A 240 23.86 -8.55 8.56
CA ARG A 240 23.08 -7.68 7.67
C ARG A 240 22.82 -8.33 6.32
N GLU A 241 23.82 -8.96 5.71
CA GLU A 241 23.67 -9.69 4.45
C GLU A 241 22.66 -10.83 4.56
N ARG A 242 22.63 -11.54 5.70
CA ARG A 242 21.60 -12.56 5.98
C ARG A 242 20.20 -11.95 6.10
N GLU A 243 20.07 -10.74 6.61
CA GLU A 243 18.78 -10.03 6.67
C GLU A 243 18.33 -9.55 5.29
N TYR A 244 19.23 -9.12 4.40
CA TYR A 244 18.88 -8.85 3.00
C TYR A 244 18.34 -10.08 2.28
N ALA A 245 19.00 -11.23 2.43
CA ALA A 245 18.52 -12.48 1.83
C ALA A 245 17.11 -12.87 2.33
N LEU A 246 16.80 -12.61 3.62
CA LEU A 246 15.43 -12.78 4.12
C LEU A 246 14.46 -11.81 3.41
N ILE A 247 14.81 -10.54 3.35
CA ILE A 247 13.95 -9.51 2.76
C ILE A 247 13.63 -9.87 1.31
N ASP A 248 14.60 -10.36 0.56
CA ASP A 248 14.41 -10.83 -0.81
C ASP A 248 13.42 -12.00 -0.89
N ALA A 249 13.57 -13.01 -0.04
CA ALA A 249 12.64 -14.14 0.04
C ALA A 249 11.22 -13.70 0.41
N VAL A 250 11.08 -12.74 1.34
CA VAL A 250 9.78 -12.15 1.68
C VAL A 250 9.20 -11.34 0.52
N ASN A 251 10.04 -10.65 -0.24
CA ASN A 251 9.61 -9.85 -1.40
C ASN A 251 9.16 -10.70 -2.59
N GLU A 252 9.69 -11.92 -2.74
CA GLU A 252 9.17 -12.90 -3.70
C GLU A 252 7.71 -13.25 -3.39
N HIS A 253 7.37 -13.37 -2.11
CA HIS A 253 5.98 -13.60 -1.69
C HIS A 253 5.05 -12.42 -1.99
N TYR A 254 5.51 -11.19 -1.75
CA TYR A 254 4.78 -9.99 -2.17
C TYR A 254 4.65 -9.88 -3.70
N ALA A 255 5.63 -10.38 -4.46
CA ALA A 255 5.58 -10.42 -5.91
C ALA A 255 4.45 -11.33 -6.39
N ASN A 256 4.35 -12.54 -5.83
CA ASN A 256 3.30 -13.50 -6.17
C ASN A 256 1.91 -12.93 -5.88
N LEU A 257 1.73 -12.30 -4.71
CA LEU A 257 0.50 -11.56 -4.38
C LEU A 257 0.23 -10.48 -5.43
N TYR A 258 1.20 -9.61 -5.71
CA TYR A 258 1.04 -8.49 -6.62
C TYR A 258 0.62 -8.94 -8.02
N TYR A 259 1.33 -9.90 -8.61
CA TYR A 259 1.02 -10.41 -9.95
C TYR A 259 -0.28 -11.23 -9.97
N GLY A 260 -0.60 -11.95 -8.91
CA GLY A 260 -1.88 -12.66 -8.77
C GLY A 260 -3.08 -11.72 -8.66
N LEU A 261 -2.90 -10.55 -8.03
CA LEU A 261 -3.97 -9.57 -7.83
C LEU A 261 -4.16 -8.61 -9.03
N ASP A 262 -3.17 -8.42 -9.90
CA ASP A 262 -3.16 -7.37 -10.93
C ASP A 262 -4.50 -7.21 -11.69
N ARG A 263 -4.97 -8.30 -12.30
CA ARG A 263 -6.25 -8.33 -13.03
C ARG A 263 -7.49 -8.26 -12.13
N PRO A 264 -7.69 -9.18 -11.16
CA PRO A 264 -8.90 -9.16 -10.33
C PRO A 264 -9.05 -7.86 -9.52
N TYR A 265 -7.93 -7.22 -9.15
CA TYR A 265 -7.96 -5.94 -8.44
C TYR A 265 -8.32 -4.78 -9.35
N THR A 266 -7.84 -4.79 -10.60
CA THR A 266 -8.26 -3.81 -11.61
C THR A 266 -9.75 -3.93 -11.94
N ASP A 267 -10.25 -5.16 -12.08
CA ASP A 267 -11.68 -5.42 -12.31
C ASP A 267 -12.54 -4.99 -11.10
N TRP A 268 -12.10 -5.29 -9.87
CA TRP A 268 -12.75 -4.82 -8.64
C TRP A 268 -12.83 -3.29 -8.59
N ARG A 269 -11.72 -2.59 -8.85
CA ARG A 269 -11.69 -1.12 -8.85
C ARG A 269 -12.61 -0.52 -9.92
N ARG A 270 -12.68 -1.12 -11.11
CA ARG A 270 -13.64 -0.72 -12.16
C ARG A 270 -15.07 -0.78 -11.65
N MET A 271 -15.43 -1.87 -10.98
CA MET A 271 -16.75 -2.06 -10.42
C MET A 271 -17.05 -1.11 -9.25
N ALA A 272 -16.11 -0.98 -8.32
CA ALA A 272 -16.23 -0.08 -7.18
C ALA A 272 -16.47 1.36 -7.66
N ARG A 273 -15.77 1.78 -8.73
CA ARG A 273 -15.98 3.07 -9.40
C ARG A 273 -17.40 3.24 -9.91
N GLU A 274 -17.92 2.26 -10.66
CA GLU A 274 -19.31 2.32 -11.16
C GLU A 274 -20.32 2.43 -10.02
N GLY A 275 -20.10 1.65 -8.95
CA GLY A 275 -20.92 1.71 -7.73
C GLY A 275 -20.86 3.08 -7.06
N ARG A 276 -19.66 3.66 -6.93
CA ARG A 276 -19.42 4.96 -6.30
C ARG A 276 -20.09 6.11 -7.05
N LEU A 277 -19.97 6.11 -8.38
CA LEU A 277 -20.61 7.10 -9.24
C LEU A 277 -22.13 6.98 -9.20
N SER A 278 -22.65 5.75 -9.28
CA SER A 278 -24.09 5.48 -9.20
C SER A 278 -24.65 5.92 -7.84
N TYR A 279 -23.91 5.67 -6.75
CA TYR A 279 -24.28 6.13 -5.42
C TYR A 279 -24.37 7.66 -5.34
N GLU A 280 -23.40 8.38 -5.91
CA GLU A 280 -23.43 9.85 -5.94
C GLU A 280 -24.61 10.42 -6.71
N GLU A 281 -24.91 9.85 -7.88
CA GLU A 281 -26.06 10.23 -8.68
C GLU A 281 -27.38 9.97 -7.93
N MET A 282 -27.50 8.82 -7.26
CA MET A 282 -28.71 8.45 -6.52
C MET A 282 -28.89 9.26 -5.23
N ARG A 283 -27.80 9.60 -4.54
CA ARG A 283 -27.82 10.50 -3.40
C ARG A 283 -28.36 11.89 -3.77
N ARG A 284 -28.07 12.37 -4.99
CA ARG A 284 -28.61 13.63 -5.52
C ARG A 284 -30.07 13.53 -5.96
N SER A 285 -30.50 12.38 -6.49
CA SER A 285 -31.87 12.16 -6.99
C SER A 285 -32.90 11.79 -5.90
N ALA A 286 -32.49 11.69 -4.63
CA ALA A 286 -33.30 11.27 -3.48
C ALA A 286 -33.96 9.88 -3.63
N ASN A 287 -33.43 9.02 -4.50
CA ASN A 287 -33.94 7.67 -4.69
C ASN A 287 -33.29 6.67 -3.71
N THR A 288 -33.72 6.73 -2.44
CA THR A 288 -33.13 5.95 -1.33
C THR A 288 -33.16 4.43 -1.56
N ARG A 289 -34.18 3.90 -2.25
CA ARG A 289 -34.28 2.45 -2.52
C ARG A 289 -33.17 1.96 -3.45
N MET A 290 -32.83 2.74 -4.48
CA MET A 290 -31.75 2.39 -5.41
C MET A 290 -30.37 2.55 -4.76
N LEU A 291 -30.20 3.57 -3.92
CA LEU A 291 -29.00 3.78 -3.11
C LEU A 291 -28.70 2.59 -2.19
N LEU A 292 -29.72 2.12 -1.45
CA LEU A 292 -29.61 0.92 -0.60
C LEU A 292 -29.28 -0.34 -1.41
N GLY A 293 -29.82 -0.46 -2.63
CA GLY A 293 -29.52 -1.57 -3.52
C GLY A 293 -28.05 -1.64 -3.97
N ILE A 294 -27.46 -0.50 -4.34
CA ILE A 294 -26.05 -0.42 -4.76
C ILE A 294 -25.12 -0.76 -3.60
N LEU A 295 -25.33 -0.14 -2.43
CA LEU A 295 -24.54 -0.43 -1.23
C LEU A 295 -24.70 -1.87 -0.77
N GLY A 296 -25.92 -2.41 -0.81
CA GLY A 296 -26.21 -3.78 -0.44
C GLY A 296 -25.49 -4.80 -1.32
N ILE A 297 -25.35 -4.55 -2.63
CA ILE A 297 -24.62 -5.47 -3.53
C ILE A 297 -23.13 -5.48 -3.18
N LEU A 298 -22.48 -4.31 -3.13
CA LEU A 298 -21.04 -4.24 -2.85
C LEU A 298 -20.71 -4.75 -1.45
N GLY A 299 -21.51 -4.35 -0.45
CA GLY A 299 -21.36 -4.80 0.93
C GLY A 299 -21.58 -6.30 1.08
N ALA A 300 -22.61 -6.87 0.46
CA ALA A 300 -22.87 -8.31 0.55
C ALA A 300 -21.78 -9.15 -0.11
N VAL A 301 -21.24 -8.72 -1.26
CA VAL A 301 -20.18 -9.48 -1.94
C VAL A 301 -18.89 -9.41 -1.13
N ALA A 302 -18.54 -8.25 -0.58
CA ALA A 302 -17.36 -8.11 0.29
C ALA A 302 -17.49 -8.87 1.62
N TYR A 303 -18.68 -8.88 2.23
CA TYR A 303 -18.95 -9.63 3.47
C TYR A 303 -18.96 -11.15 3.25
N GLU A 304 -19.54 -11.61 2.14
CA GLU A 304 -19.48 -13.03 1.76
C GLU A 304 -18.03 -13.46 1.50
N ALA A 305 -17.23 -12.58 0.88
CA ALA A 305 -15.80 -12.79 0.70
C ALA A 305 -15.01 -12.81 2.03
N SER A 306 -15.49 -12.19 3.11
CA SER A 306 -14.79 -12.23 4.41
C SER A 306 -15.11 -13.45 5.28
N GLY A 307 -15.84 -14.44 4.74
CA GLY A 307 -16.17 -15.70 5.43
C GLY A 307 -17.37 -15.60 6.38
N GLY A 308 -18.19 -14.55 6.24
CA GLY A 308 -19.41 -14.38 7.02
C GLY A 308 -20.54 -15.30 6.58
N ASP A 309 -20.78 -16.37 7.34
CA ASP A 309 -21.93 -17.27 7.14
C ASP A 309 -23.15 -16.74 7.92
N ASN A 310 -23.92 -15.82 7.32
CA ASN A 310 -25.21 -15.44 7.89
C ASN A 310 -26.27 -15.12 6.83
N MET A 311 -27.18 -16.09 6.65
CA MET A 311 -28.38 -16.03 5.81
C MET A 311 -29.37 -14.91 6.22
N GLY A 312 -29.16 -14.23 7.36
CA GLY A 312 -30.00 -13.14 7.88
C GLY A 312 -29.75 -11.73 7.31
N VAL A 313 -28.50 -11.41 6.92
CA VAL A 313 -28.15 -10.09 6.34
C VAL A 313 -28.56 -10.02 4.87
N THR A 314 -28.51 -11.16 4.18
CA THR A 314 -28.98 -11.34 2.82
C THR A 314 -30.51 -11.19 2.73
N GLY A 315 -31.27 -11.72 3.70
CA GLY A 315 -32.74 -11.71 3.64
C GLY A 315 -33.41 -10.34 3.83
N THR A 316 -32.83 -9.44 4.63
CA THR A 316 -33.47 -8.17 5.03
C THR A 316 -33.02 -6.96 4.20
N MET A 317 -31.79 -6.94 3.67
CA MET A 317 -31.40 -5.92 2.67
C MET A 317 -31.99 -6.19 1.28
N ILE A 318 -32.28 -7.45 0.93
CA ILE A 318 -32.80 -7.84 -0.38
C ILE A 318 -34.29 -7.49 -0.55
N GLN A 319 -35.07 -7.41 0.53
CA GLN A 319 -36.52 -7.25 0.40
C GLN A 319 -36.97 -5.80 0.09
N GLY A 320 -36.10 -4.80 0.27
CA GLY A 320 -36.45 -3.37 0.10
C GLY A 320 -35.84 -2.64 -1.10
N GLY A 321 -34.73 -3.11 -1.68
CA GLY A 321 -33.90 -2.32 -2.61
C GLY A 321 -33.75 -2.86 -4.04
N PHE A 322 -34.30 -4.03 -4.38
CA PHE A 322 -33.85 -4.81 -5.54
C PHE A 322 -34.48 -4.46 -6.91
N MET A 323 -35.52 -3.60 -6.98
CA MET A 323 -36.30 -3.45 -8.23
C MET A 323 -35.70 -2.53 -9.31
N GLY A 324 -34.49 -2.02 -9.14
CA GLY A 324 -33.98 -0.91 -9.97
C GLY A 324 -33.03 -1.23 -11.12
N ILE A 325 -32.40 -2.41 -11.18
CA ILE A 325 -31.30 -2.66 -12.14
C ILE A 325 -31.59 -3.97 -12.87
N GLN A 326 -32.07 -3.89 -14.11
CA GLN A 326 -32.30 -5.07 -14.98
C GLN A 326 -31.01 -5.82 -15.39
N GLY A 327 -29.89 -5.57 -14.71
CA GLY A 327 -28.60 -6.25 -14.87
C GLY A 327 -27.84 -6.49 -13.55
N SER A 328 -28.49 -6.36 -12.38
CA SER A 328 -27.83 -6.49 -11.07
C SER A 328 -27.33 -7.90 -10.77
N LEU A 329 -28.03 -8.94 -11.25
CA LEU A 329 -27.64 -10.34 -10.99
C LEU A 329 -26.30 -10.67 -11.66
N GLY A 330 -26.14 -10.35 -12.95
CA GLY A 330 -24.89 -10.59 -13.67
C GLY A 330 -23.72 -9.81 -13.09
N ARG A 331 -23.93 -8.54 -12.68
CA ARG A 331 -22.89 -7.74 -12.02
C ARG A 331 -22.51 -8.29 -10.65
N ARG A 332 -23.46 -8.84 -9.88
CA ARG A 332 -23.19 -9.46 -8.59
C ARG A 332 -22.37 -10.74 -8.75
N GLU A 333 -22.68 -11.56 -9.75
CA GLU A 333 -21.91 -12.76 -10.06
C GLU A 333 -20.48 -12.41 -10.51
N GLU A 334 -20.33 -11.43 -11.41
CA GLU A 334 -19.01 -10.89 -11.81
C GLU A 334 -18.24 -10.36 -10.59
N ALA A 335 -18.90 -9.58 -9.73
CA ALA A 335 -18.31 -9.05 -8.49
C ALA A 335 -17.79 -10.14 -7.58
N ARG A 336 -18.62 -11.17 -7.40
CA ARG A 336 -18.31 -12.31 -6.55
C ARG A 336 -17.11 -13.06 -7.09
N MET A 337 -17.06 -13.33 -8.38
CA MET A 337 -15.90 -14.00 -8.99
C MET A 337 -14.61 -13.21 -8.79
N HIS A 338 -14.64 -11.88 -8.98
CA HIS A 338 -13.46 -11.04 -8.76
C HIS A 338 -13.05 -10.99 -7.29
N LEU A 339 -14.00 -10.83 -6.36
CA LEU A 339 -13.72 -10.80 -4.94
C LEU A 339 -13.26 -12.16 -4.39
N GLU A 340 -13.81 -13.26 -4.90
CA GLU A 340 -13.38 -14.61 -4.57
C GLU A 340 -11.95 -14.85 -5.07
N SER A 341 -11.59 -14.37 -6.26
CA SER A 341 -10.20 -14.39 -6.74
C SER A 341 -9.26 -13.54 -5.89
N LEU A 342 -9.67 -12.32 -5.49
CA LEU A 342 -8.89 -11.49 -4.56
C LEU A 342 -8.71 -12.17 -3.20
N ARG A 343 -9.76 -12.86 -2.72
CA ARG A 343 -9.73 -13.62 -1.48
C ARG A 343 -8.83 -14.84 -1.61
N GLU A 344 -8.95 -15.62 -2.67
CA GLU A 344 -8.13 -16.81 -2.90
C GLU A 344 -6.64 -16.43 -2.94
N VAL A 345 -6.29 -15.35 -3.63
CA VAL A 345 -4.90 -14.84 -3.70
C VAL A 345 -4.47 -14.24 -2.34
N GLY A 346 -5.37 -13.63 -1.58
CA GLY A 346 -5.09 -13.13 -0.24
C GLY A 346 -4.93 -14.25 0.81
N GLU A 347 -5.80 -15.26 0.77
CA GLU A 347 -5.75 -16.47 1.57
C GLU A 347 -4.51 -17.29 1.19
N SER A 348 -4.15 -17.37 -0.09
CA SER A 348 -2.88 -17.98 -0.50
C SER A 348 -1.71 -17.13 -0.02
N PHE A 349 -1.77 -15.80 0.01
CA PHE A 349 -0.71 -15.03 0.65
C PHE A 349 -0.58 -15.33 2.16
N ASP A 350 -1.68 -15.51 2.87
CA ASP A 350 -1.64 -15.84 4.30
C ASP A 350 -1.30 -17.34 4.55
N ALA A 351 -1.63 -18.26 3.64
CA ALA A 351 -1.51 -19.72 3.77
C ALA A 351 -0.32 -20.35 3.00
N GLU A 352 0.02 -19.81 1.84
CA GLU A 352 1.15 -20.15 0.94
C GLU A 352 2.43 -19.39 1.30
N ALA A 353 2.46 -18.80 2.49
CA ALA A 353 3.72 -18.46 3.14
C ALA A 353 4.51 -19.77 3.37
N GLU A 354 5.22 -20.26 2.34
CA GLU A 354 5.99 -21.49 2.44
C GLU A 354 6.89 -21.39 3.68
N PRO A 355 6.93 -22.45 4.52
CA PRO A 355 7.76 -22.43 5.70
C PRO A 355 9.18 -22.11 5.29
N MET A 356 9.70 -20.97 5.76
CA MET A 356 11.05 -20.58 5.43
C MET A 356 11.98 -21.53 6.18
N VAL A 357 12.63 -22.40 5.43
CA VAL A 357 13.60 -23.34 5.94
C VAL A 357 14.92 -22.60 5.98
N VAL A 358 15.38 -22.27 7.18
CA VAL A 358 16.69 -21.65 7.32
C VAL A 358 17.68 -22.60 7.95
N GLU A 359 18.81 -22.76 7.26
CA GLU A 359 19.96 -23.48 7.79
C GLU A 359 20.81 -22.52 8.64
N LEU A 360 20.80 -22.75 9.95
CA LEU A 360 21.55 -21.98 10.93
C LEU A 360 22.56 -22.90 11.62
N GLU A 361 23.86 -22.73 11.35
CA GLU A 361 24.94 -23.52 11.98
C GLU A 361 24.72 -25.06 11.91
N GLY A 362 24.15 -25.56 10.80
CA GLY A 362 23.81 -26.98 10.63
C GLY A 362 22.52 -27.44 11.31
N GLN A 363 21.72 -26.51 11.85
CA GLN A 363 20.35 -26.77 12.32
C GLN A 363 19.33 -26.13 11.39
N THR A 364 18.45 -26.96 10.83
CA THR A 364 17.31 -26.50 10.05
C THR A 364 16.20 -26.02 10.98
N ARG A 365 15.87 -24.72 10.94
CA ARG A 365 14.73 -24.15 11.67
C ARG A 365 13.64 -23.75 10.68
N ARG A 366 12.42 -24.20 10.95
CA ARG A 366 11.22 -23.87 10.19
C ARG A 366 10.54 -22.70 10.86
N LEU A 367 10.48 -21.54 10.20
CA LEU A 367 9.66 -20.42 10.66
C LEU A 367 8.24 -20.58 10.11
N THR A 368 7.24 -20.33 10.95
CA THR A 368 5.81 -20.45 10.61
C THR A 368 5.06 -19.21 11.04
N GLY A 369 3.97 -18.87 10.33
CA GLY A 369 3.16 -17.69 10.61
C GLY A 369 3.20 -16.67 9.46
N SER A 370 2.59 -15.51 9.68
CA SER A 370 2.56 -14.40 8.73
C SER A 370 3.97 -13.93 8.33
N ALA A 371 4.09 -13.20 7.21
CA ALA A 371 5.35 -12.60 6.78
C ALA A 371 5.99 -11.73 7.88
N GLU A 372 5.16 -10.97 8.63
CA GLU A 372 5.62 -10.15 9.75
C GLU A 372 6.13 -10.97 10.93
N GLU A 373 5.42 -12.03 11.32
CA GLU A 373 5.84 -12.91 12.42
C GLU A 373 7.16 -13.62 12.09
N ARG A 374 7.30 -14.13 10.86
CA ARG A 374 8.55 -14.75 10.39
C ARG A 374 9.69 -13.73 10.37
N PHE A 375 9.44 -12.50 9.93
CA PHE A 375 10.43 -11.44 9.93
C PHE A 375 10.89 -11.09 11.36
N ARG A 376 9.94 -10.94 12.29
CA ARG A 376 10.20 -10.70 13.72
C ARG A 376 10.99 -11.85 14.36
N GLU A 377 10.58 -13.08 14.10
CA GLU A 377 11.23 -14.27 14.63
C GLU A 377 12.66 -14.41 14.09
N TRP A 378 12.86 -14.19 12.80
CA TRP A 378 14.18 -14.21 12.19
C TRP A 378 15.10 -13.16 12.78
N ARG A 379 14.65 -11.90 12.90
CA ARG A 379 15.45 -10.83 13.52
C ARG A 379 15.79 -11.13 14.98
N ARG A 380 14.90 -11.83 15.70
CA ARG A 380 15.21 -12.36 17.04
C ARG A 380 16.33 -13.40 16.96
N LEU A 381 16.27 -14.36 16.04
CA LEU A 381 17.31 -15.37 15.85
C LEU A 381 18.67 -14.76 15.45
N LEU A 382 18.69 -13.78 14.54
CA LEU A 382 19.91 -13.07 14.15
C LEU A 382 20.58 -12.39 15.35
N ARG A 383 19.79 -11.77 16.23
CA ARG A 383 20.30 -11.19 17.49
C ARG A 383 20.87 -12.26 18.41
N GLU A 384 20.17 -13.39 18.58
CA GLU A 384 20.64 -14.51 19.41
C GLU A 384 21.93 -15.16 18.89
N ILE A 385 22.10 -15.24 17.56
CA ILE A 385 23.32 -15.76 16.92
C ILE A 385 24.47 -14.79 17.17
N TYR A 386 24.27 -13.51 16.84
CA TYR A 386 25.30 -12.50 17.02
C TYR A 386 25.74 -12.40 18.49
N ALA A 387 24.81 -12.44 19.44
CA ALA A 387 25.11 -12.44 20.87
C ALA A 387 26.01 -13.61 21.30
N ARG A 388 25.75 -14.82 20.78
CA ARG A 388 26.57 -16.01 21.06
C ARG A 388 27.95 -15.93 20.43
N GLU A 389 28.04 -15.49 19.18
CA GLU A 389 29.31 -15.36 18.44
C GLU A 389 30.20 -14.23 18.97
N THR A 390 29.64 -13.22 19.64
CA THR A 390 30.39 -12.06 20.16
C THR A 390 30.89 -12.24 21.59
N GLY A 391 30.52 -13.34 22.26
CA GLY A 391 30.74 -13.51 23.69
C GLY A 391 29.86 -12.56 24.52
N ASP A 392 29.84 -12.76 25.84
CA ASP A 392 28.85 -12.23 26.80
C ASP A 392 28.88 -10.70 27.05
N LEU A 393 29.18 -9.90 26.01
CA LEU A 393 28.87 -8.47 25.91
C LEU A 393 27.38 -8.23 25.55
N ALA A 394 26.60 -9.30 25.44
CA ALA A 394 25.24 -9.32 24.90
C ALA A 394 24.18 -9.88 25.88
N ALA A 395 24.44 -9.91 27.19
CA ALA A 395 23.39 -10.22 28.17
C ALA A 395 22.68 -8.93 28.63
N PRO A 396 21.46 -8.63 28.15
CA PRO A 396 20.55 -7.76 28.88
C PRO A 396 19.79 -8.60 29.91
N GLY A 397 19.80 -8.14 31.16
CA GLY A 397 18.69 -8.44 32.06
C GLY A 397 17.41 -8.01 31.36
N VAL A 398 16.52 -8.96 31.12
CA VAL A 398 15.19 -8.74 30.57
C VAL A 398 14.46 -7.80 31.54
N GLN A 399 14.35 -6.54 31.18
CA GLN A 399 13.23 -5.71 31.58
C GLN A 399 12.47 -5.41 30.31
N GLU A 400 11.34 -6.11 30.15
CA GLU A 400 10.28 -5.67 29.24
C GLU A 400 9.94 -4.22 29.60
N PRO A 401 9.95 -3.28 28.64
CA PRO A 401 9.34 -1.99 28.90
C PRO A 401 7.84 -2.21 29.07
N GLU A 402 7.33 -1.87 30.26
CA GLU A 402 5.89 -1.78 30.52
C GLU A 402 5.22 -1.01 29.37
N GLY A 403 4.12 -1.58 28.88
CA GLY A 403 3.34 -1.05 27.77
C GLY A 403 3.04 0.42 27.97
N THR A 404 3.78 1.27 27.25
CA THR A 404 3.44 2.67 27.11
C THR A 404 2.55 2.76 25.88
N SER A 405 1.25 2.90 26.11
CA SER A 405 0.29 3.28 25.10
C SER A 405 0.74 4.60 24.45
N LEU A 406 1.41 4.51 23.31
CA LEU A 406 1.61 5.66 22.45
C LEU A 406 0.31 5.86 21.68
N SER A 407 -0.48 6.82 22.18
CA SER A 407 -1.54 7.46 21.43
C SER A 407 -1.00 7.85 20.05
N ARG A 408 -1.59 7.26 19.00
CA ARG A 408 -1.43 7.72 17.61
C ARG A 408 -1.72 9.23 17.53
N PRO A 409 -0.93 10.02 16.79
CA PRO A 409 -1.49 11.19 16.10
C PRO A 409 -2.42 10.75 14.96
#